data_AF-A0A7V5K8Q2-F1
#
_entry.id   AF-A0A7V5K8Q2-F1
#
_cell.length_a   1.000
_cell.length_b   1.000
_cell.length_c   1.000
_cell.angle_alpha   90.00
_cell.angle_beta   90.00
_cell.angle_gamma   90.00
#
_symmetry.space_group_name_H-M   'P 1'
#
loop_
_entity.id
_entity.type
_entity.pdbx_description
1 polymer ?
#
loop_
_entity_poly.entity_id
_entity_poly.type
_entity_poly.pdbx_seq_one_letter_code
_entity_poly.pdbx_strand_id
1 'polypeptide(L)'
;MNISRFLKEEMILMDLQTAQEPQPEENNSDKWKFRNKERLLSDLVGILEISGKIGNRCKLLTEFINREKKASTGIGDGVAVPHVRSMQAKEFL
;
A
#
# COMPACT_ATOMS: atom_id res chain seq x y z
N MET A 1 -14.17 -6.73 -16.68
CA MET A 1 -14.01 -5.40 -16.05
C MET A 1 -12.89 -4.68 -16.80
N ASN A 2 -13.14 -3.47 -17.32
CA ASN A 2 -12.11 -2.75 -18.07
C ASN A 2 -11.26 -1.91 -17.09
N ILE A 3 -10.09 -2.43 -16.71
CA ILE A 3 -9.24 -1.85 -15.66
C ILE A 3 -8.61 -0.52 -16.05
N SER A 4 -8.41 -0.28 -17.36
CA SER A 4 -7.83 0.98 -17.85
C SER A 4 -8.70 2.19 -17.56
N ARG A 5 -10.00 1.99 -17.28
CA ARG A 5 -10.91 3.07 -16.85
C ARG A 5 -10.60 3.60 -15.45
N PHE A 6 -9.89 2.84 -14.62
CA PHE A 6 -9.55 3.19 -13.25
C PHE A 6 -8.06 3.56 -13.09
N LEU A 7 -7.22 3.21 -14.07
CA LEU A 7 -5.81 3.58 -14.12
C LEU A 7 -5.64 4.93 -14.81
N LYS A 8 -5.54 6.00 -14.01
CA LYS A 8 -5.16 7.32 -14.51
C LYS A 8 -3.65 7.50 -14.40
N GLU A 9 -3.06 8.19 -15.37
CA GLU A 9 -1.61 8.48 -15.41
C GLU A 9 -1.13 9.20 -14.14
N GLU A 10 -1.93 10.11 -13.60
CA GLU A 10 -1.64 10.84 -12.34
C GLU A 10 -1.47 9.94 -11.10
N MET A 11 -1.94 8.69 -11.17
CA MET A 11 -1.84 7.70 -10.09
C MET A 11 -0.73 6.67 -10.35
N ILE A 12 0.01 6.80 -11.45
CA ILE A 12 1.15 5.93 -11.78
C ILE A 12 2.42 6.65 -11.38
N LEU A 13 2.98 6.26 -10.25
CA LEU A 13 4.29 6.73 -9.80
C LEU A 13 5.37 5.74 -10.20
N MET A 14 6.23 6.19 -11.10
CA MET A 14 7.49 5.52 -11.39
C MET A 14 8.54 5.96 -10.35
N ASP A 15 9.49 5.08 -10.04
CA ASP A 15 10.63 5.37 -9.16
C ASP A 15 10.26 5.87 -7.76
N LEU A 16 9.14 5.41 -7.19
CA LEU A 16 8.71 5.74 -5.83
C LEU A 16 9.81 5.41 -4.82
N GLN A 17 10.36 6.44 -4.16
CA GLN A 17 11.37 6.31 -3.12
C GLN A 17 10.71 6.32 -1.73
N THR A 18 10.35 5.15 -1.22
CA THR A 18 9.86 5.02 0.16
C THR A 18 11.02 5.12 1.15
N ALA A 19 10.88 5.97 2.16
CA ALA A 19 11.88 6.12 3.22
C ALA A 19 12.05 4.82 4.02
N GLN A 20 13.22 4.21 3.98
CA GLN A 20 13.51 2.96 4.70
C GLN A 20 14.10 3.20 6.08
N GLU A 21 13.81 2.30 7.03
CA GLU A 21 14.56 2.27 8.30
C GLU A 21 16.00 1.79 8.04
N PRO A 22 17.00 2.32 8.76
CA PRO A 22 18.34 1.75 8.73
C PRO A 22 18.26 0.26 9.08
N GLN A 23 19.07 -0.55 8.40
CA GLN A 23 19.07 -2.00 8.62
C GLN A 23 19.52 -2.30 10.06
N PRO A 24 18.81 -3.18 10.79
CA PRO A 24 19.20 -3.55 12.14
C PRO A 24 20.49 -4.37 12.11
N GLU A 25 21.36 -4.16 13.10
CA GLU A 25 22.58 -4.95 13.30
C GLU A 25 22.28 -6.39 13.78
N GLU A 26 21.09 -6.61 14.35
CA GLU A 26 20.66 -7.90 14.90
C GLU A 26 19.65 -8.65 14.01
N ASN A 27 19.54 -9.97 14.26
CA ASN A 27 18.70 -10.97 13.56
C ASN A 27 17.18 -10.68 13.44
N ASN A 28 16.67 -9.53 13.89
CA ASN A 28 15.24 -9.22 13.81
C ASN A 28 14.82 -8.65 12.43
N SER A 29 15.15 -9.41 11.38
CA SER A 29 14.89 -9.07 9.97
C SER A 29 13.40 -8.86 9.69
N ASP A 30 12.52 -9.64 10.33
CA ASP A 30 11.09 -9.64 10.00
C ASP A 30 10.36 -8.41 10.51
N LYS A 31 10.71 -7.93 11.72
CA LYS A 31 10.14 -6.69 12.25
C LYS A 31 10.54 -5.47 11.40
N TRP A 32 11.79 -5.43 10.95
CA TRP A 32 12.28 -4.37 10.06
C TRP A 32 11.59 -4.40 8.70
N LYS A 33 11.48 -5.59 8.07
CA LYS A 33 10.73 -5.76 6.82
C LYS A 33 9.29 -5.29 6.97
N PHE A 34 8.65 -5.66 8.07
CA PHE A 34 7.26 -5.30 8.32
C PHE A 34 7.07 -3.78 8.45
N ARG A 35 7.95 -3.08 9.17
CA ARG A 35 7.90 -1.61 9.28
C ARG A 35 8.10 -0.90 7.95
N ASN A 36 9.03 -1.38 7.11
CA ASN A 36 9.20 -0.83 5.78
C ASN A 36 7.97 -1.09 4.88
N LYS A 37 7.31 -2.24 5.03
CA LYS A 37 6.02 -2.48 4.37
C LYS A 37 4.94 -1.50 4.83
N GLU A 38 4.84 -1.19 6.13
CA GLU A 38 3.88 -0.20 6.64
C GLU A 38 4.10 1.19 6.01
N ARG A 39 5.37 1.60 5.83
CA ARG A 39 5.73 2.85 5.14
C ARG A 39 5.34 2.83 3.67
N LEU A 40 5.62 1.74 2.96
CA LEU A 40 5.22 1.58 1.56
C LEU A 40 3.69 1.61 1.41
N LEU A 41 2.95 0.98 2.31
CA LEU A 41 1.49 1.03 2.33
C LEU A 41 0.96 2.45 2.63
N SER A 42 1.66 3.22 3.48
CA SER A 42 1.32 4.62 3.72
C SER A 42 1.49 5.48 2.47
N ASP A 43 2.57 5.26 1.69
CA ASP A 43 2.79 5.95 0.42
C ASP A 43 1.72 5.57 -0.60
N LEU A 44 1.40 4.27 -0.72
CA LEU A 44 0.34 3.76 -1.59
C LEU A 44 -1.02 4.41 -1.26
N VAL A 45 -1.38 4.48 0.02
CA VAL A 45 -2.63 5.14 0.45
C VAL A 45 -2.58 6.64 0.14
N GLY A 46 -1.41 7.28 0.19
CA GLY A 46 -1.22 8.65 -0.28
C GLY A 46 -1.51 8.82 -1.77
N ILE A 47 -1.07 7.88 -2.61
CA ILE A 47 -1.39 7.87 -4.05
C ILE A 47 -2.90 7.73 -4.26
N LEU A 48 -3.54 6.80 -3.54
CA LEU A 48 -5.00 6.61 -3.62
C LEU A 48 -5.78 7.85 -3.16
N GLU A 49 -5.25 8.62 -2.21
CA GLU A 49 -5.86 9.87 -1.74
C GLU A 49 -5.91 10.95 -2.83
N ILE A 50 -4.93 11.00 -3.75
CA ILE A 50 -4.91 11.93 -4.90
C ILE A 50 -6.18 11.79 -5.75
N SER A 51 -6.77 10.59 -5.80
CA SER A 51 -8.00 10.35 -6.55
C SER A 51 -9.24 11.10 -6.02
N GLY A 52 -9.19 11.61 -4.78
CA GLY A 52 -10.33 12.25 -4.08
C GLY A 52 -11.43 11.27 -3.62
N LYS A 53 -11.25 9.98 -3.89
CA LYS A 53 -12.26 8.92 -3.67
C LYS A 53 -12.10 8.19 -2.34
N ILE A 54 -11.20 8.67 -1.48
CA ILE A 54 -11.00 8.16 -0.12
C ILE A 54 -11.80 8.99 0.89
N GLY A 55 -12.40 8.33 1.88
CA GLY A 55 -13.08 8.95 3.01
C GLY A 55 -12.11 9.32 4.13
N ASN A 56 -11.53 8.32 4.79
CA ASN A 56 -10.54 8.51 5.86
C ASN A 56 -9.24 7.76 5.57
N ARG A 57 -8.18 8.51 5.28
CA ARG A 57 -6.83 8.00 4.98
C ARG A 57 -6.27 7.10 6.08
N CYS A 58 -6.32 7.56 7.34
CA CYS A 58 -5.74 6.83 8.47
C CYS A 58 -6.43 5.49 8.72
N LYS A 59 -7.76 5.45 8.59
CA LYS A 59 -8.54 4.20 8.69
C LYS A 59 -8.20 3.25 7.54
N LEU A 60 -8.12 3.75 6.31
CA LEU A 60 -7.78 2.94 5.15
C LEU A 60 -6.38 2.33 5.28
N LEU A 61 -5.40 3.12 5.71
CA LEU A 61 -4.04 2.62 5.99
C LEU A 61 -4.05 1.51 7.04
N THR A 62 -4.79 1.70 8.13
CA THR A 62 -4.92 0.68 9.19
C THR A 62 -5.51 -0.63 8.64
N GLU A 63 -6.51 -0.53 7.76
CA GLU A 63 -7.13 -1.70 7.11
C GLU A 63 -6.15 -2.42 6.17
N PHE A 64 -5.35 -1.69 5.38
CA PHE A 64 -4.28 -2.27 4.56
C PHE A 64 -3.23 -3.00 5.40
N ILE A 65 -2.75 -2.36 6.48
CA ILE A 65 -1.77 -2.96 7.40
C ILE A 65 -2.33 -4.24 8.00
N ASN A 66 -3.58 -4.22 8.48
CA ASN A 66 -4.23 -5.40 9.04
C ASN A 66 -4.42 -6.51 8.01
N ARG A 67 -4.65 -6.16 6.74
CA ARG A 67 -4.77 -7.13 5.63
C ARG A 67 -3.43 -7.78 5.26
N GLU A 68 -2.35 -7.00 5.21
CA GLU A 68 -1.01 -7.51 4.92
C GLU A 68 -0.46 -8.37 6.07
N LYS A 69 -0.82 -8.06 7.33
CA LYS A 69 -0.49 -8.89 8.51
C LYS A 69 -1.08 -10.31 8.44
N LYS A 70 -2.25 -10.48 7.84
CA LYS A 70 -2.93 -11.79 7.74
C LYS A 70 -2.24 -12.71 6.74
N ALA A 71 -1.88 -12.16 5.58
CA ALA A 71 -1.19 -12.86 4.52
C ALA A 71 -0.60 -11.83 3.57
N SER A 72 0.62 -12.07 3.09
CA SER A 72 1.24 -11.15 2.13
C SER A 72 0.44 -11.07 0.84
N THR A 73 0.38 -9.88 0.27
CA THR A 73 -0.24 -9.61 -1.03
C THR A 73 0.74 -9.69 -2.21
N GLY A 74 1.98 -10.13 -1.95
CA GLY A 74 2.94 -10.49 -2.97
C GLY A 74 2.50 -11.72 -3.76
N ILE A 75 2.54 -11.63 -5.08
CA ILE A 75 2.15 -12.72 -5.99
C ILE A 75 3.35 -13.44 -6.60
N GLY A 76 4.57 -12.93 -6.38
CA GLY A 76 5.81 -13.45 -6.96
C GLY A 76 6.50 -12.42 -7.85
N ASP A 77 7.74 -12.72 -8.28
CA ASP A 77 8.48 -11.95 -9.28
C ASP A 77 8.63 -10.45 -9.00
N GLY A 78 8.72 -10.09 -7.72
CA GLY A 78 8.79 -8.69 -7.30
C GLY A 78 7.49 -7.91 -7.43
N VAL A 79 6.37 -8.57 -7.70
CA VAL A 79 5.04 -7.97 -7.85
C VAL A 79 4.18 -8.22 -6.62
N ALA A 80 3.47 -7.18 -6.18
CA ALA A 80 2.45 -7.27 -5.14
C ALA A 80 1.19 -6.52 -5.57
N VAL A 81 0.04 -7.00 -5.10
CA VAL A 81 -1.26 -6.34 -5.32
C VAL A 81 -1.92 -6.07 -3.97
N PRO A 82 -1.47 -5.06 -3.20
CA PRO A 82 -2.13 -4.69 -1.96
C PRO A 82 -3.58 -4.27 -2.23
N HIS A 83 -4.54 -4.92 -1.57
CA HIS A 83 -5.96 -4.63 -1.72
C HIS A 83 -6.70 -4.86 -0.40
N VAL A 84 -7.78 -4.13 -0.16
CA VAL A 84 -8.64 -4.33 1.01
C VAL A 84 -10.10 -4.00 0.69
N ARG A 85 -11.04 -4.71 1.30
CA ARG A 85 -12.45 -4.28 1.30
C ARG A 85 -12.62 -3.25 2.41
N SER A 86 -12.94 -2.02 2.02
CA SER A 86 -12.99 -0.87 2.92
C SER A 86 -14.24 -0.03 2.68
N MET A 87 -14.84 0.48 3.75
CA MET A 87 -15.87 1.52 3.67
C MET A 87 -15.29 2.92 3.40
N GLN A 88 -13.96 3.05 3.41
CA GLN A 88 -13.28 4.31 3.12
C GLN A 88 -13.13 4.55 1.63
N ALA A 89 -13.29 3.54 0.79
CA ALA A 89 -13.36 3.70 -0.66
C ALA A 89 -14.80 4.11 -1.04
N LYS A 90 -14.96 5.33 -1.59
CA LYS A 90 -16.28 5.83 -2.03
C LYS A 90 -16.78 5.14 -3.29
N GLU A 91 -15.86 4.60 -4.08
CA GLU A 91 -16.10 3.83 -5.30
C GLU A 91 -14.98 2.83 -5.54
N PHE A 92 -15.06 2.07 -6.63
CA PHE A 92 -14.00 1.14 -7.03
C PHE A 92 -12.74 1.91 -7.44
N LEU A 93 -11.61 1.47 -6.88
CA LEU A 93 -10.28 2.03 -7.00
C LEU A 93 -9.28 0.90 -7.24
#